data_AF-A0A4Q2D393-F1
#
_entry.id   AF-A0A4Q2D393-F1
#
_cell.length_a   1.000
_cell.length_b   1.000
_cell.length_c   1.000
_cell.angle_alpha   90.00
_cell.angle_beta   90.00
_cell.angle_gamma   90.00
#
_symmetry.space_group_name_H-M   'P 1'
#
loop_
_entity.id
_entity.type
_entity.pdbx_description
1 polymer ?
#
loop_
_entity_poly.entity_id
_entity_poly.type
_entity_poly.pdbx_seq_one_letter_code
_entity_poly.pdbx_strand_id
1 'polypeptide(L)'
;MPKDNRRVLPPTPSSPYSEAHLRRSERLRRTADTSNPPDPTSAFPFPAAGPSTYPVTPSTPHRLQHAREPFTPSSAGPSTSSRVSAVWEPLTPATPPISRTYSRASRNGHRDQVRQPSVESVSSTASTESDYLPTPLEVLQQLPSAPQNLAPDATVIREVCETVELCGTCKICFQPMARPYITPCGHGFCGVCLRDTFRAHLQRKLATLLTKDHDLRFAHETRECQLIPTSDFDQPILVRALKDHGCDPSKVFTYDCPECRVSITTEPVVNYPLLHMLESQRRVLKGRVNMDGLSGGKDPIYLFQGLFWN
;
A
#
# COMPACT_ATOMS: atom_id res chain seq x y z
N MET A 1 -14.02 52.59 -24.70
CA MET A 1 -14.80 51.35 -24.84
C MET A 1 -13.87 50.24 -25.34
N PRO A 2 -13.21 49.47 -24.45
CA PRO A 2 -12.38 48.36 -24.87
C PRO A 2 -13.27 47.13 -25.15
N LYS A 3 -13.01 46.42 -26.25
CA LYS A 3 -13.72 45.20 -26.63
C LYS A 3 -13.08 44.00 -25.93
N ASP A 4 -13.83 43.37 -25.03
CA ASP A 4 -13.46 42.12 -24.36
C ASP A 4 -13.38 40.98 -25.38
N ASN A 5 -12.17 40.43 -25.54
CA ASN A 5 -11.89 39.31 -26.43
C ASN A 5 -11.70 38.04 -25.58
N ARG A 6 -12.79 37.51 -25.00
CA ARG A 6 -12.77 36.23 -24.29
C ARG A 6 -12.72 35.08 -25.29
N ARG A 7 -11.54 34.49 -25.48
CA ARG A 7 -11.38 33.19 -26.11
C ARG A 7 -12.04 32.13 -25.24
N VAL A 8 -13.10 31.51 -25.76
CA VAL A 8 -13.70 30.29 -25.21
C VAL A 8 -12.73 29.14 -25.48
N LEU A 9 -12.16 28.56 -24.43
CA LEU A 9 -11.35 27.35 -24.53
C LEU A 9 -12.27 26.13 -24.73
N PRO A 10 -11.89 25.16 -25.59
CA PRO A 10 -12.65 23.94 -25.77
C PRO A 10 -12.66 23.10 -24.49
N PRO A 11 -13.74 22.33 -24.24
CA PRO A 11 -13.84 21.49 -23.05
C PRO A 11 -12.72 20.44 -23.06
N THR A 12 -12.01 20.33 -21.94
CA THR A 12 -11.00 19.29 -21.72
C THR A 12 -11.68 17.91 -21.72
N PRO A 13 -11.14 16.90 -22.43
CA PRO A 13 -11.68 15.55 -22.39
C PRO A 13 -11.60 15.01 -20.95
N SER A 14 -12.73 14.54 -20.44
CA SER A 14 -12.82 13.87 -19.15
C SER A 14 -11.91 12.66 -19.11
N SER A 15 -11.12 12.54 -18.03
CA SER A 15 -10.23 11.41 -17.78
C SER A 15 -11.00 10.07 -17.88
N PRO A 16 -10.51 9.07 -18.62
CA PRO A 16 -11.17 7.76 -18.75
C PRO A 16 -11.33 7.02 -17.41
N TYR A 17 -10.66 7.49 -16.35
CA TYR A 17 -10.76 6.93 -15.02
C TYR A 17 -12.08 7.27 -14.30
N SER A 18 -12.73 8.40 -14.61
CA SER A 18 -14.00 8.77 -13.95
C SER A 18 -15.18 7.93 -14.44
N GLU A 19 -15.17 7.50 -15.70
CA GLU A 19 -16.27 6.74 -16.31
C GLU A 19 -16.30 5.29 -15.81
N ALA A 20 -15.13 4.66 -15.62
CA ALA A 20 -15.04 3.33 -15.04
C ALA A 20 -15.53 3.27 -13.58
N HIS A 21 -15.29 4.33 -12.80
CA HIS A 21 -15.75 4.42 -11.41
C HIS A 21 -17.27 4.67 -11.31
N LEU A 22 -17.83 5.47 -12.22
CA LEU A 22 -19.28 5.70 -12.35
C LEU A 22 -20.02 4.41 -12.73
N ARG A 23 -19.55 3.67 -13.74
CA ARG A 23 -20.15 2.38 -14.14
C ARG A 23 -20.09 1.32 -13.05
N ARG A 24 -19.06 1.33 -12.20
CA ARG A 24 -18.94 0.46 -11.02
C ARG A 24 -19.97 0.80 -9.94
N SER A 25 -20.25 2.09 -9.72
CA SER A 25 -21.25 2.55 -8.76
C SER A 25 -22.70 2.25 -9.19
N GLU A 26 -22.99 2.28 -10.49
CA GLU A 26 -24.29 1.90 -11.05
C GLU A 26 -24.56 0.40 -10.95
N ARG A 27 -23.54 -0.44 -11.13
CA ARG A 27 -23.69 -1.90 -11.05
C ARG A 27 -24.01 -2.37 -9.63
N LEU A 28 -23.47 -1.70 -8.60
CA LEU A 28 -23.79 -1.97 -7.19
C LEU A 28 -25.19 -1.48 -6.79
N ARG A 29 -25.71 -0.42 -7.43
CA ARG A 29 -27.10 0.04 -7.20
C ARG A 29 -28.12 -0.92 -7.81
N ARG A 30 -27.85 -1.49 -8.99
CA ARG A 30 -28.78 -2.43 -9.65
C ARG A 30 -28.93 -3.77 -8.92
N THR A 31 -27.96 -4.19 -8.12
CA THR A 31 -28.07 -5.43 -7.33
C THR A 31 -28.87 -5.26 -6.04
N ALA A 32 -29.24 -4.04 -5.66
CA ALA A 32 -30.05 -3.77 -4.47
C ALA A 32 -31.57 -3.71 -4.74
N ASP A 33 -31.99 -3.63 -6.01
CA ASP A 33 -33.40 -3.38 -6.39
C ASP A 33 -34.17 -4.60 -6.92
N THR A 34 -33.59 -5.81 -6.90
CA THR A 34 -34.33 -7.04 -7.22
C THR A 34 -34.70 -7.82 -5.96
N SER A 35 -35.51 -7.20 -5.10
CA SER A 35 -36.35 -7.91 -4.12
C SER A 35 -37.79 -7.96 -4.66
N ASN A 36 -38.08 -8.91 -5.55
CA ASN A 36 -39.46 -9.30 -5.81
C ASN A 36 -39.97 -10.12 -4.61
N PRO A 37 -41.14 -9.82 -4.04
CA PRO A 37 -41.76 -10.66 -3.02
C PRO A 37 -42.15 -12.02 -3.63
N PRO A 38 -42.04 -13.13 -2.87
CA PRO A 38 -42.47 -14.43 -3.35
C PRO A 38 -43.99 -14.51 -3.48
N ASP A 39 -44.41 -15.17 -4.55
CA ASP A 39 -45.78 -15.43 -4.98
C ASP A 39 -46.49 -16.38 -3.97
N PRO A 40 -47.66 -16.04 -3.40
CA PRO A 40 -48.29 -16.80 -2.32
C PRO A 40 -49.18 -17.97 -2.80
N THR A 41 -48.77 -18.70 -3.84
CA THR A 41 -49.59 -19.81 -4.39
C THR A 41 -48.73 -20.95 -4.94
N SER A 42 -48.10 -21.72 -4.05
CA SER A 42 -47.81 -23.14 -4.36
C SER A 42 -47.83 -23.96 -3.07
N ALA A 43 -48.93 -24.68 -2.86
CA ALA A 43 -49.08 -25.64 -1.79
C ALA A 43 -48.63 -27.01 -2.32
N PHE A 44 -47.51 -27.51 -1.79
CA PHE A 44 -47.16 -28.93 -1.86
C PHE A 44 -47.27 -29.54 -0.46
N PRO A 45 -47.86 -30.73 -0.30
CA PRO A 45 -48.00 -31.37 1.00
C PRO A 45 -46.70 -32.09 1.38
N PHE A 46 -46.12 -31.73 2.52
CA PHE A 46 -45.10 -32.53 3.20
C PHE A 46 -45.73 -33.31 4.37
N PRO A 47 -45.23 -34.52 4.67
CA PRO A 47 -45.80 -35.39 5.69
C PRO A 47 -45.40 -34.95 7.10
N ALA A 48 -46.31 -35.20 8.04
CA ALA A 48 -46.19 -34.84 9.45
C ALA A 48 -44.98 -35.49 10.14
N ALA A 49 -44.11 -34.67 10.73
CA ALA A 49 -43.14 -35.06 11.74
C ALA A 49 -43.57 -34.49 13.10
N GLY A 50 -43.52 -35.34 14.13
CA GLY A 50 -44.06 -35.09 15.47
C GLY A 50 -43.30 -34.05 16.33
N PRO A 51 -43.81 -33.79 17.55
CA PRO A 51 -43.40 -32.64 18.35
C PRO A 51 -42.05 -32.87 19.05
N SER A 52 -41.07 -32.03 18.71
CA SER A 52 -39.84 -31.86 19.47
C SER A 52 -40.06 -30.82 20.56
N THR A 53 -39.95 -31.25 21.82
CA THR A 53 -40.06 -30.41 23.00
C THR A 53 -38.68 -29.93 23.41
N TYR A 54 -38.40 -28.62 23.26
CA TYR A 54 -37.32 -27.96 23.98
C TYR A 54 -37.85 -26.66 24.61
N PRO A 55 -37.55 -26.40 25.90
CA PRO A 55 -37.99 -25.20 26.58
C PRO A 55 -37.10 -23.99 26.22
N VAL A 56 -37.74 -22.88 25.88
CA VAL A 56 -37.13 -21.56 25.71
C VAL A 56 -36.99 -20.90 27.07
N THR A 57 -35.77 -20.60 27.50
CA THR A 57 -35.48 -19.72 28.63
C THR A 57 -35.30 -18.27 28.15
N PRO A 58 -35.92 -17.28 28.80
CA PRO A 58 -35.75 -15.87 28.45
C PRO A 58 -34.50 -15.26 29.13
N SER A 59 -33.56 -14.77 28.32
CA SER A 59 -32.37 -14.06 28.78
C SER A 59 -32.70 -12.58 29.07
N THR A 60 -32.60 -12.19 30.33
CA THR A 60 -32.74 -10.82 30.83
C THR A 60 -31.46 -10.01 30.57
N PRO A 61 -31.51 -8.74 30.14
CA PRO A 61 -30.31 -7.91 30.01
C PRO A 61 -29.96 -7.25 31.35
N HIS A 62 -28.83 -7.64 31.95
CA HIS A 62 -28.25 -6.95 33.10
C HIS A 62 -27.59 -5.62 32.66
N ARG A 63 -28.24 -4.52 33.04
CA ARG A 63 -27.75 -3.14 32.91
C ARG A 63 -26.84 -2.83 34.10
N LEU A 64 -25.52 -2.88 33.91
CA LEU A 64 -24.54 -2.42 34.89
C LEU A 64 -24.47 -0.88 34.88
N GLN A 65 -25.06 -0.26 35.89
CA GLN A 65 -24.86 1.15 36.23
C GLN A 65 -23.61 1.25 37.13
N HIS A 66 -22.53 1.82 36.61
CA HIS A 66 -21.42 2.28 37.45
C HIS A 66 -21.78 3.68 38.00
N ALA A 67 -21.95 3.73 39.32
CA ALA A 67 -22.08 4.96 40.08
C ALA A 67 -20.77 5.78 39.99
N ARG A 68 -20.89 7.05 39.60
CA ARG A 68 -19.84 8.06 39.78
C ARG A 68 -19.99 8.65 41.17
N GLU A 69 -18.93 8.57 41.97
CA GLU A 69 -18.83 9.27 43.25
C GLU A 69 -18.65 10.79 43.05
N PRO A 70 -19.14 11.62 43.99
CA PRO A 70 -19.05 13.07 43.92
C PRO A 70 -17.67 13.58 44.36
N PHE A 71 -17.08 14.44 43.53
CA PHE A 71 -15.88 15.23 43.85
C PHE A 71 -16.18 16.26 44.94
N THR A 72 -15.41 16.23 46.02
CA THR A 72 -15.33 17.29 47.03
C THR A 72 -14.37 18.40 46.57
N PRO A 73 -14.72 19.69 46.70
CA PRO A 73 -13.79 20.79 46.45
C PRO A 73 -12.98 21.08 47.72
N SER A 74 -11.65 21.00 47.64
CA SER A 74 -10.76 21.54 48.67
C SER A 74 -10.25 22.93 48.29
N SER A 75 -10.38 23.80 49.26
CA SER A 75 -10.18 25.24 49.31
C SER A 75 -8.71 25.69 49.28
N ALA A 76 -8.50 26.83 48.61
CA ALA A 76 -7.72 28.01 48.98
C ALA A 76 -6.40 27.86 49.78
N GLY A 77 -5.33 28.39 49.18
CA GLY A 77 -4.12 28.87 49.87
C GLY A 77 -3.36 29.89 48.98
N PRO A 78 -2.70 30.92 49.54
CA PRO A 78 -2.56 32.22 48.88
C PRO A 78 -1.22 32.47 48.16
N SER A 79 -1.32 33.47 47.29
CA SER A 79 -0.33 34.34 46.65
C SER A 79 1.07 34.43 47.29
N THR A 80 2.11 34.30 46.46
CA THR A 80 3.29 35.17 46.54
C THR A 80 3.73 35.62 45.16
N SER A 81 3.81 36.94 45.03
CA SER A 81 4.36 37.72 43.94
C SER A 81 5.87 37.58 43.93
N SER A 82 6.48 37.39 42.76
CA SER A 82 7.85 37.85 42.50
C SER A 82 8.06 38.09 41.01
N ARG A 83 7.99 39.39 40.71
CA ARG A 83 8.36 40.09 39.50
C ARG A 83 9.89 40.02 39.39
N VAL A 84 10.43 39.36 38.37
CA VAL A 84 11.81 39.59 37.94
C VAL A 84 11.79 39.76 36.43
N SER A 85 11.92 41.03 36.03
CA SER A 85 12.21 41.43 34.66
C SER A 85 13.61 40.94 34.29
N ALA A 86 13.72 40.06 33.29
CA ALA A 86 14.99 39.76 32.65
C ALA A 86 15.01 40.43 31.27
N VAL A 87 15.78 41.52 31.26
CA VAL A 87 16.40 42.25 30.16
C VAL A 87 16.71 41.34 28.96
N TRP A 88 16.20 41.74 27.79
CA TRP A 88 16.66 41.23 26.50
C TRP A 88 17.87 42.05 26.07
N GLU A 89 19.04 41.41 25.99
CA GLU A 89 20.19 41.90 25.22
C GLU A 89 20.34 41.05 23.95
N PRO A 90 20.41 41.66 22.76
CA PRO A 90 20.66 40.94 21.52
C PRO A 90 22.17 40.81 21.28
N LEU A 91 22.68 39.57 21.32
CA LEU A 91 23.99 39.24 20.76
C LEU A 91 23.85 39.05 19.25
N THR A 92 24.39 39.98 18.48
CA THR A 92 24.68 39.81 17.06
C THR A 92 26.02 39.10 16.88
N PRO A 93 26.09 38.03 16.08
CA PRO A 93 27.31 37.68 15.38
C PRO A 93 27.20 38.12 13.93
N ALA A 94 28.15 38.97 13.52
CA ALA A 94 28.34 39.40 12.14
C ALA A 94 28.73 38.21 11.26
N THR A 95 27.87 37.87 10.29
CA THR A 95 28.21 37.01 9.15
C THR A 95 28.65 37.88 7.96
N PRO A 96 29.78 37.57 7.30
CA PRO A 96 30.22 38.28 6.10
C PRO A 96 29.40 37.90 4.86
N PRO A 97 29.30 38.79 3.85
CA PRO A 97 28.56 38.51 2.62
C PRO A 97 29.33 37.53 1.73
N ILE A 98 28.77 36.33 1.54
CA ILE A 98 29.23 35.41 0.50
C ILE A 98 28.64 35.88 -0.83
N SER A 99 29.46 36.60 -1.59
CA SER A 99 29.18 36.95 -2.98
C SER A 99 29.39 35.70 -3.85
N ARG A 100 28.31 35.07 -4.31
CA ARG A 100 28.36 33.99 -5.32
C ARG A 100 28.29 34.59 -6.71
N THR A 101 29.46 34.83 -7.32
CA THR A 101 29.59 34.98 -8.77
C THR A 101 29.54 33.59 -9.41
N TYR A 102 28.48 33.30 -10.18
CA TYR A 102 28.47 32.15 -11.08
C TYR A 102 29.25 32.52 -12.36
N SER A 103 30.54 32.21 -12.38
CA SER A 103 31.31 32.17 -13.62
C SER A 103 31.10 30.81 -14.29
N ARG A 104 30.38 30.82 -15.41
CA ARG A 104 30.39 29.74 -16.41
C ARG A 104 31.82 29.56 -16.92
N ALA A 105 32.44 28.43 -16.60
CA ALA A 105 33.60 27.93 -17.31
C ALA A 105 33.30 26.53 -17.83
N SER A 106 33.05 26.49 -19.14
CA SER A 106 33.17 25.30 -19.97
C SER A 106 34.64 24.89 -20.04
N ARG A 107 34.95 23.60 -19.84
CA ARG A 107 35.88 22.80 -20.67
C ARG A 107 36.07 21.39 -20.12
N ASN A 108 35.83 20.44 -21.03
CA ASN A 108 36.66 19.31 -21.40
C ASN A 108 37.28 18.42 -20.30
N GLY A 109 36.80 17.18 -20.28
CA GLY A 109 37.62 16.00 -20.51
C GLY A 109 38.77 15.75 -19.55
N HIS A 110 38.52 14.92 -18.54
CA HIS A 110 39.55 14.01 -18.04
C HIS A 110 38.93 12.67 -17.62
N ARG A 111 39.44 11.62 -18.24
CA ARG A 111 39.15 10.22 -18.01
C ARG A 111 39.97 9.78 -16.81
N ASP A 112 39.37 9.76 -15.62
CA ASP A 112 40.04 9.22 -14.43
C ASP A 112 39.97 7.69 -14.44
N GLN A 113 41.16 7.10 -14.50
CA GLN A 113 41.40 5.69 -14.25
C GLN A 113 41.09 5.38 -12.78
N VAL A 114 40.04 4.59 -12.57
CA VAL A 114 39.78 3.98 -11.28
C VAL A 114 40.87 2.94 -11.00
N ARG A 115 41.70 3.27 -10.03
CA ARG A 115 42.75 2.44 -9.43
C ARG A 115 42.12 1.21 -8.78
N GLN A 116 42.37 0.03 -9.35
CA GLN A 116 41.99 -1.24 -8.74
C GLN A 116 42.81 -1.50 -7.47
N PRO A 117 42.21 -2.03 -6.39
CA PRO A 117 42.96 -2.51 -5.23
C PRO A 117 43.71 -3.80 -5.58
N SER A 118 45.00 -3.83 -5.22
CA SER A 118 45.87 -5.01 -5.28
C SER A 118 45.30 -6.12 -4.42
N VAL A 119 45.02 -7.25 -5.05
CA VAL A 119 44.73 -8.52 -4.38
C VAL A 119 46.07 -9.17 -4.02
N GLU A 120 46.40 -9.12 -2.73
CA GLU A 120 47.54 -9.85 -2.19
C GLU A 120 47.32 -11.35 -2.31
N SER A 121 48.35 -12.00 -2.83
CA SER A 121 48.43 -13.42 -3.11
C SER A 121 48.60 -14.19 -1.79
N VAL A 122 47.57 -14.95 -1.40
CA VAL A 122 47.70 -16.02 -0.42
C VAL A 122 47.83 -17.35 -1.15
N SER A 123 49.08 -17.80 -1.27
CA SER A 123 49.44 -19.14 -1.69
C SER A 123 49.31 -20.08 -0.49
N SER A 124 48.32 -20.97 -0.51
CA SER A 124 48.29 -22.15 0.35
C SER A 124 48.01 -23.38 -0.50
N THR A 125 49.01 -24.26 -0.48
CA THR A 125 49.13 -25.56 -1.13
C THR A 125 48.44 -26.68 -0.34
N ALA A 126 48.05 -27.74 -1.07
CA ALA A 126 47.65 -29.08 -0.59
C ALA A 126 46.18 -29.20 -0.12
N SER A 127 45.36 -30.18 -0.52
CA SER A 127 45.59 -31.45 -1.20
C SER A 127 44.40 -31.78 -2.10
N THR A 128 44.72 -32.33 -3.26
CA THR A 128 43.84 -32.86 -4.29
C THR A 128 43.17 -34.17 -3.84
N GLU A 129 41.98 -34.06 -3.26
CA GLU A 129 40.93 -35.05 -3.49
C GLU A 129 39.91 -34.38 -4.39
N SER A 130 40.00 -34.71 -5.68
CA SER A 130 39.09 -34.25 -6.72
C SER A 130 37.75 -34.94 -6.49
N ASP A 131 36.92 -34.33 -5.65
CA ASP A 131 35.50 -34.65 -5.53
C ASP A 131 34.87 -34.52 -6.92
N TYR A 132 34.74 -35.66 -7.60
CA TYR A 132 34.04 -35.79 -8.87
C TYR A 132 32.57 -35.43 -8.62
N LEU A 133 32.25 -34.15 -8.79
CA LEU A 133 30.87 -33.73 -8.94
C LEU A 133 30.35 -34.38 -10.22
N PRO A 134 29.32 -35.25 -10.13
CA PRO A 134 28.78 -35.93 -11.29
C PRO A 134 28.33 -34.87 -12.30
N THR A 135 28.68 -35.10 -13.55
CA THR A 135 28.27 -34.21 -14.63
C THR A 135 26.74 -34.17 -14.68
N PRO A 136 26.12 -33.04 -15.10
CA PRO A 136 24.67 -32.95 -15.23
C PRO A 136 24.03 -34.09 -16.05
N LEU A 137 24.81 -34.70 -16.95
CA LEU A 137 24.41 -35.86 -17.74
C LEU A 137 24.36 -37.17 -16.92
N GLU A 138 25.31 -37.38 -16.01
CA GLU A 138 25.34 -38.54 -15.10
C GLU A 138 24.21 -38.47 -14.07
N VAL A 139 23.90 -37.27 -13.57
CA VAL A 139 22.74 -37.05 -12.69
C VAL A 139 21.43 -37.38 -13.41
N LEU A 140 21.32 -37.05 -14.69
CA LEU A 140 20.16 -37.39 -15.52
C LEU A 140 20.04 -38.89 -15.81
N GLN A 141 21.16 -39.62 -15.91
CA GLN A 141 21.16 -41.08 -16.14
C GLN A 141 20.89 -41.90 -14.88
N GLN A 142 21.16 -41.36 -13.70
CA GLN A 142 20.93 -42.05 -12.42
C GLN A 142 19.51 -41.85 -11.87
N LEU A 143 18.70 -40.98 -12.47
CA LEU A 143 17.29 -40.84 -12.10
C LEU A 143 16.54 -42.14 -12.43
N PRO A 144 15.94 -42.81 -11.44
CA PRO A 144 15.11 -43.99 -11.67
C PRO A 144 14.07 -43.68 -12.74
N SER A 145 13.90 -44.58 -13.70
CA SER A 145 12.87 -44.47 -14.75
C SER A 145 11.54 -44.10 -14.11
N ALA A 146 11.19 -42.82 -14.22
CA ALA A 146 10.07 -42.24 -13.50
C ALA A 146 8.82 -43.08 -13.76
N PRO A 147 8.03 -43.42 -12.72
CA PRO A 147 6.80 -44.19 -12.91
C PRO A 147 5.92 -43.45 -13.90
N GLN A 148 5.90 -43.95 -15.13
CA GLN A 148 5.13 -43.38 -16.21
C GLN A 148 3.66 -43.68 -15.93
N ASN A 149 2.84 -42.63 -15.79
CA ASN A 149 1.37 -42.67 -15.82
C ASN A 149 0.62 -42.98 -14.51
N LEU A 150 0.92 -42.28 -13.43
CA LEU A 150 -0.17 -41.94 -12.49
C LEU A 150 -0.73 -40.59 -12.94
N ALA A 151 -1.79 -40.64 -13.76
CA ALA A 151 -2.56 -39.45 -14.06
C ALA A 151 -2.98 -38.81 -12.73
N PRO A 152 -2.74 -37.50 -12.52
CA PRO A 152 -3.13 -36.85 -11.29
C PRO A 152 -4.63 -37.02 -11.07
N ASP A 153 -5.00 -37.43 -9.85
CA ASP A 153 -6.41 -37.57 -9.46
C ASP A 153 -7.12 -36.22 -9.67
N ALA A 154 -8.28 -36.25 -10.33
CA ALA A 154 -9.10 -35.07 -10.60
C ALA A 154 -9.45 -34.32 -9.31
N THR A 155 -9.51 -35.01 -8.16
CA THR A 155 -9.75 -34.40 -6.85
C THR A 155 -8.61 -33.45 -6.45
N VAL A 156 -7.35 -33.90 -6.60
CA VAL A 156 -6.14 -33.13 -6.28
C VAL A 156 -6.04 -31.91 -7.20
N ILE A 157 -6.34 -32.07 -8.49
CA ILE A 157 -6.34 -30.95 -9.43
C ILE A 157 -7.34 -29.87 -9.00
N ARG A 158 -8.54 -30.26 -8.60
CA ARG A 158 -9.58 -29.33 -8.14
C ARG A 158 -9.14 -28.58 -6.88
N GLU A 159 -8.62 -29.28 -5.89
CA GLU A 159 -8.14 -28.67 -4.63
C GLU A 159 -7.00 -27.67 -4.87
N VAL A 160 -6.06 -28.00 -5.77
CA VAL A 160 -4.99 -27.09 -6.18
C VAL A 160 -5.57 -25.86 -6.86
N CYS A 161 -6.53 -26.02 -7.78
CA CYS A 161 -7.18 -24.89 -8.45
C CYS A 161 -7.90 -23.97 -7.46
N GLU A 162 -8.68 -24.52 -6.54
CA GLU A 162 -9.38 -23.74 -5.49
C GLU A 162 -8.39 -22.98 -4.61
N THR A 163 -7.29 -23.63 -4.22
CA THR A 163 -6.23 -23.00 -3.42
C THR A 163 -5.58 -21.85 -4.19
N VAL A 164 -5.26 -22.05 -5.48
CA VAL A 164 -4.65 -20.99 -6.29
C VAL A 164 -5.61 -19.85 -6.54
N GLU A 165 -6.89 -20.10 -6.76
CA GLU A 165 -7.91 -19.05 -6.88
C GLU A 165 -8.04 -18.25 -5.58
N LEU A 166 -8.07 -18.93 -4.43
CA LEU A 166 -8.18 -18.30 -3.12
C LEU A 166 -6.98 -17.40 -2.80
N CYS A 167 -5.76 -17.90 -3.05
CA CYS A 167 -4.50 -17.17 -2.83
C CYS A 167 -4.19 -16.15 -3.93
N GLY A 168 -4.71 -16.36 -5.13
CA GLY A 168 -4.49 -15.55 -6.33
C GLY A 168 -5.45 -14.38 -6.49
N THR A 169 -6.51 -14.31 -5.69
CA THR A 169 -7.53 -13.26 -5.76
C THR A 169 -7.20 -12.11 -4.81
N CYS A 170 -7.08 -10.90 -5.37
CA CYS A 170 -6.88 -9.68 -4.59
C CYS A 170 -8.10 -9.40 -3.70
N LYS A 171 -7.90 -9.23 -2.39
CA LYS A 171 -9.00 -8.95 -1.44
C LYS A 171 -9.57 -7.52 -1.53
N ILE A 172 -8.97 -6.65 -2.35
CA ILE A 172 -9.47 -5.27 -2.58
C ILE A 172 -10.37 -5.22 -3.82
N CYS A 173 -9.91 -5.74 -4.95
CA CYS A 173 -10.67 -5.69 -6.20
C CYS A 173 -11.46 -6.97 -6.51
N PHE A 174 -11.25 -8.04 -5.75
CA PHE A 174 -11.86 -9.36 -5.94
C PHE A 174 -11.62 -9.94 -7.34
N GLN A 175 -10.44 -9.68 -7.90
CA GLN A 175 -10.01 -10.20 -9.20
C GLN A 175 -8.67 -10.93 -9.06
N PRO A 176 -8.33 -11.85 -9.98
CA PRO A 176 -7.00 -12.46 -10.04
C PRO A 176 -5.91 -11.39 -10.13
N MET A 177 -4.91 -11.48 -9.25
CA MET A 177 -3.89 -10.43 -9.10
C MET A 177 -3.07 -10.23 -10.38
N ALA A 178 -3.12 -9.04 -10.97
CA ALA A 178 -2.34 -8.72 -12.18
C ALA A 178 -0.83 -8.76 -11.88
N ARG A 179 -0.42 -8.12 -10.79
CA ARG A 179 0.95 -8.08 -10.27
C ARG A 179 0.88 -8.17 -8.75
N PRO A 180 1.01 -9.39 -8.19
CA PRO A 180 0.83 -9.62 -6.76
C PRO A 180 2.00 -9.02 -5.96
N TYR A 181 1.69 -8.23 -4.95
CA TYR A 181 2.63 -7.75 -3.95
C TYR A 181 2.26 -8.32 -2.59
N ILE A 182 3.24 -8.81 -1.85
CA ILE A 182 3.11 -9.29 -0.48
C ILE A 182 3.52 -8.18 0.48
N THR A 183 2.63 -7.91 1.43
CA THR A 183 2.92 -7.08 2.60
C THR A 183 3.76 -7.86 3.63
N PRO A 184 4.49 -7.19 4.54
CA PRO A 184 5.31 -7.88 5.56
C PRO A 184 4.54 -8.86 6.45
N CYS A 185 3.22 -8.65 6.60
CA CYS A 185 2.34 -9.57 7.33
C CYS A 185 1.88 -10.79 6.50
N GLY A 186 2.36 -10.97 5.27
CA GLY A 186 2.08 -12.13 4.42
C GLY A 186 0.89 -11.99 3.45
N HIS A 187 0.04 -10.96 3.61
CA HIS A 187 -1.13 -10.78 2.74
C HIS A 187 -0.75 -10.22 1.36
N GLY A 188 -1.42 -10.75 0.32
CA GLY A 188 -1.16 -10.46 -1.09
C GLY A 188 -2.24 -9.60 -1.76
N PHE A 189 -1.83 -8.61 -2.55
CA PHE A 189 -2.74 -7.70 -3.26
C PHE A 189 -2.23 -7.36 -4.67
N CYS A 190 -3.11 -6.87 -5.54
CA CYS A 190 -2.67 -6.16 -6.74
C CYS A 190 -1.83 -4.93 -6.34
N GLY A 191 -0.70 -4.70 -7.01
CA GLY A 191 0.13 -3.53 -6.77
C GLY A 191 -0.67 -2.22 -6.76
N VAL A 192 -1.42 -1.95 -7.85
CA VAL A 192 -2.23 -0.72 -7.99
C VAL A 192 -3.23 -0.58 -6.83
N CYS A 193 -3.96 -1.64 -6.49
CA CYS A 193 -4.94 -1.60 -5.39
C CYS A 193 -4.29 -1.29 -4.05
N LEU A 194 -3.12 -1.88 -3.77
CA LEU A 194 -2.40 -1.66 -2.53
C LEU A 194 -1.85 -0.22 -2.46
N ARG A 195 -1.27 0.28 -3.57
CA ARG A 195 -0.79 1.67 -3.68
C ARG A 195 -1.91 2.67 -3.47
N ASP A 196 -3.06 2.49 -4.12
CA ASP A 196 -4.21 3.37 -3.96
C ASP A 196 -4.72 3.39 -2.52
N THR A 197 -4.68 2.24 -1.84
CA THR A 197 -5.06 2.13 -0.43
C THR A 197 -4.07 2.90 0.47
N PHE A 198 -2.76 2.75 0.24
CA PHE A 198 -1.73 3.51 0.97
C PHE A 198 -1.81 5.01 0.70
N ARG A 199 -2.04 5.40 -0.55
CA ARG A 199 -2.26 6.79 -0.95
C ARG A 199 -3.45 7.41 -0.20
N ALA A 200 -4.59 6.72 -0.16
CA ALA A 200 -5.77 7.18 0.57
C ALA A 200 -5.54 7.22 2.09
N HIS A 201 -4.71 6.32 2.62
CA HIS A 201 -4.32 6.35 4.03
C HIS A 201 -3.44 7.56 4.36
N LEU A 202 -2.39 7.81 3.56
CA LEU A 202 -1.51 8.96 3.71
C LEU A 202 -2.29 10.27 3.57
N GLN A 203 -3.13 10.39 2.54
CA GLN A 203 -3.94 11.58 2.31
C GLN A 203 -4.83 11.94 3.51
N ARG A 204 -5.42 10.95 4.18
CA ARG A 204 -6.19 11.18 5.41
C ARG A 204 -5.33 11.70 6.56
N LYS A 205 -4.11 11.18 6.70
CA LYS A 205 -3.14 11.68 7.70
C LYS A 205 -2.67 13.10 7.39
N LEU A 206 -2.44 13.43 6.12
CA LEU A 206 -2.02 14.78 5.73
C LEU A 206 -3.15 15.80 5.88
N ALA A 207 -4.40 15.41 5.62
CA ALA A 207 -5.55 16.28 5.76
C ALA A 207 -5.73 16.85 7.19
N THR A 208 -5.21 16.18 8.23
CA THR A 208 -5.28 16.69 9.62
C THR A 208 -4.30 17.84 9.89
N LEU A 209 -3.30 18.04 9.02
CA LEU A 209 -2.31 19.13 9.14
C LEU A 209 -2.84 20.46 8.59
N LEU A 210 -3.95 20.42 7.85
CA LEU A 210 -4.54 21.61 7.25
C LEU A 210 -5.31 22.41 8.30
N THR A 211 -4.64 23.36 8.95
CA THR A 211 -5.28 24.35 9.83
C THR A 211 -5.60 25.63 9.06
N LYS A 212 -6.58 26.42 9.54
CA LYS A 212 -7.06 27.63 8.85
C LYS A 212 -6.00 28.72 8.66
N ASP A 213 -4.88 28.66 9.38
CA ASP A 213 -3.80 29.67 9.34
C ASP A 213 -2.45 29.06 8.92
N HIS A 214 -2.46 27.99 8.12
CA HIS A 214 -1.25 27.23 7.78
C HIS A 214 -0.14 28.12 7.19
N ASP A 215 -0.44 28.89 6.13
CA ASP A 215 0.56 29.70 5.42
C ASP A 215 1.15 30.84 6.28
N LEU A 216 0.46 31.24 7.37
CA LEU A 216 0.95 32.28 8.29
C LEU A 216 1.87 31.72 9.38
N ARG A 217 1.78 30.42 9.67
CA ARG A 217 2.49 29.79 10.79
C ARG A 217 3.74 29.04 10.35
N PHE A 218 3.78 28.56 9.11
CA PHE A 218 4.84 27.69 8.63
C PHE A 218 5.54 28.26 7.41
N ALA A 219 6.84 27.98 7.28
CA ALA A 219 7.69 28.49 6.21
C ALA A 219 7.65 27.61 4.94
N HIS A 220 6.47 27.10 4.58
CA HIS A 220 6.24 26.30 3.37
C HIS A 220 4.83 26.51 2.83
N GLU A 221 4.63 26.24 1.53
CA GLU A 221 3.30 26.33 0.91
C GLU A 221 2.40 25.19 1.39
N THR A 222 1.10 25.46 1.59
CA THR A 222 0.09 24.43 1.89
C THR A 222 0.19 23.19 0.98
N ARG A 223 0.58 23.35 -0.28
CA ARG A 223 0.75 22.24 -1.24
C ARG A 223 1.85 21.25 -0.84
N GLU A 224 2.90 21.70 -0.18
CA GLU A 224 4.03 20.83 0.21
C GLU A 224 3.63 19.83 1.30
N CYS A 225 2.82 20.24 2.27
CA CYS A 225 2.33 19.36 3.34
C CYS A 225 1.15 18.46 2.93
N GLN A 226 0.55 18.70 1.77
CA GLN A 226 -0.52 17.90 1.17
C GLN A 226 -0.05 17.09 -0.03
N LEU A 227 1.23 17.19 -0.39
CA LEU A 227 1.83 16.46 -1.48
C LEU A 227 1.81 14.97 -1.15
N ILE A 228 1.16 14.17 -1.99
CA ILE A 228 1.29 12.70 -1.93
C ILE A 228 2.51 12.35 -2.78
N PRO A 229 3.59 11.81 -2.18
CA PRO A 229 4.79 11.51 -2.94
C PRO A 229 4.50 10.51 -4.05
N THR A 230 4.97 10.83 -5.25
CA THR A 230 4.89 9.94 -6.42
C THR A 230 6.26 9.48 -6.88
N SER A 231 7.32 10.07 -6.32
CA SER A 231 8.72 9.81 -6.61
C SER A 231 9.56 10.04 -5.36
N ASP A 232 10.82 9.58 -5.38
CA ASP A 232 11.77 9.82 -4.29
C ASP A 232 12.15 11.31 -4.17
N PHE A 233 11.87 12.13 -5.19
CA PHE A 233 12.09 13.58 -5.14
C PHE A 233 11.01 14.31 -4.33
N ASP A 234 9.77 13.79 -4.33
CA ASP A 234 8.65 14.40 -3.62
C ASP A 234 8.73 14.15 -2.10
N GLN A 235 9.25 12.99 -1.72
CA GLN A 235 9.34 12.56 -0.33
C GLN A 235 10.11 13.54 0.58
N PRO A 236 11.33 14.01 0.25
CA PRO A 236 12.06 14.95 1.11
C PRO A 236 11.34 16.29 1.27
N ILE A 237 10.55 16.72 0.27
CA ILE A 237 9.74 17.93 0.36
C ILE A 237 8.65 17.73 1.43
N LEU A 238 7.88 16.65 1.32
CA LEU A 238 6.84 16.35 2.31
C LEU A 238 7.44 16.18 3.72
N VAL A 239 8.58 15.49 3.84
CA VAL A 239 9.24 15.25 5.13
C VAL A 239 9.69 16.54 5.79
N ARG A 240 10.22 17.49 5.01
CA ARG A 240 10.54 18.82 5.51
C ARG A 240 9.28 19.51 6.03
N ALA A 241 8.21 19.53 5.25
CA ALA A 241 6.94 20.11 5.66
C ALA A 241 6.41 19.47 6.95
N LEU A 242 6.44 18.13 7.07
CA LEU A 242 6.02 17.41 8.28
C LEU A 242 6.82 17.82 9.52
N LYS A 243 8.14 18.01 9.39
CA LYS A 243 8.99 18.47 10.48
C LYS A 243 8.65 19.89 10.91
N ASP A 244 8.30 20.78 9.98
CA ASP A 244 7.84 22.13 10.31
C ASP A 244 6.53 22.09 11.13
N HIS A 245 5.68 21.08 10.91
CA HIS A 245 4.48 20.82 11.72
C HIS A 245 4.75 20.12 13.06
N GLY A 246 6.02 19.85 13.41
CA GLY A 246 6.37 19.06 14.59
C GLY A 246 5.89 17.61 14.52
N CYS A 247 5.56 17.10 13.32
CA CYS A 247 5.11 15.74 13.11
C CYS A 247 6.31 14.82 12.87
N ASP A 248 6.25 13.62 13.45
CA ASP A 248 7.23 12.56 13.21
C ASP A 248 6.93 11.88 11.86
N PRO A 249 7.81 12.01 10.83
CA PRO A 249 7.60 11.42 9.52
C PRO A 249 7.38 9.91 9.58
N SER A 250 8.10 9.18 10.45
CA SER A 250 8.00 7.73 10.55
C SER A 250 6.59 7.25 10.92
N LYS A 251 5.86 8.01 11.75
CA LYS A 251 4.46 7.72 12.09
C LYS A 251 3.49 8.06 10.95
N VAL A 252 3.81 9.08 10.16
CA VAL A 252 2.99 9.48 9.01
C VAL A 252 3.08 8.42 7.91
N PHE A 253 4.29 7.96 7.57
CA PHE A 253 4.56 6.90 6.59
C PHE A 253 4.38 5.46 7.12
N THR A 254 3.47 5.29 8.08
CA THR A 254 2.99 3.98 8.50
C THR A 254 1.63 3.70 7.87
N TYR A 255 1.40 2.49 7.38
CA TYR A 255 0.17 2.08 6.71
C TYR A 255 -0.47 0.90 7.42
N ASP A 256 -1.76 0.66 7.21
CA ASP A 256 -2.42 -0.54 7.73
C ASP A 256 -2.65 -1.55 6.61
N CYS A 257 -2.38 -2.82 6.88
CA CYS A 257 -2.77 -3.90 5.98
C CYS A 257 -4.30 -3.88 5.76
N PRO A 258 -4.80 -3.89 4.52
CA PRO A 258 -6.24 -3.87 4.24
C PRO A 258 -7.00 -5.08 4.81
N GLU A 259 -6.31 -6.20 5.02
CA GLU A 259 -6.89 -7.46 5.47
C GLU A 259 -6.80 -7.63 6.99
N CYS A 260 -5.60 -7.62 7.56
CA CYS A 260 -5.40 -7.88 9.00
C CYS A 260 -5.15 -6.63 9.86
N ARG A 261 -5.10 -5.44 9.27
CA ARG A 261 -4.83 -4.16 9.96
C ARG A 261 -3.48 -4.05 10.68
N VAL A 262 -2.57 -5.02 10.50
CA VAL A 262 -1.18 -4.89 10.97
C VAL A 262 -0.52 -3.69 10.32
N SER A 263 0.21 -2.91 11.12
CA SER A 263 0.96 -1.75 10.64
C SER A 263 2.14 -2.17 9.76
N ILE A 264 2.29 -1.49 8.63
CA ILE A 264 3.27 -1.71 7.58
C ILE A 264 4.13 -0.46 7.49
N THR A 265 5.42 -0.61 7.77
CA THR A 265 6.43 0.45 7.67
C THR A 265 7.44 0.19 6.56
N THR A 266 7.48 -1.02 6.01
CA THR A 266 8.39 -1.42 4.94
C THR A 266 7.65 -1.61 3.63
N GLU A 267 8.33 -1.34 2.52
CA GLU A 267 7.76 -1.47 1.17
C GLU A 267 7.31 -2.91 0.88
N PRO A 268 6.09 -3.15 0.35
CA PRO A 268 5.65 -4.46 -0.12
C PRO A 268 6.52 -4.98 -1.26
N VAL A 269 6.76 -6.29 -1.29
CA VAL A 269 7.63 -6.94 -2.29
C VAL A 269 6.78 -7.69 -3.32
N VAL A 270 7.19 -7.68 -4.59
CA VAL A 270 6.54 -8.46 -5.64
C VAL A 270 6.64 -9.96 -5.34
N ASN A 271 5.52 -10.69 -5.41
CA ASN A 271 5.51 -12.14 -5.32
C ASN A 271 5.70 -12.78 -6.70
N TYR A 272 6.96 -12.91 -7.14
CA TYR A 272 7.30 -13.50 -8.44
C TYR A 272 6.79 -14.94 -8.63
N PRO A 273 6.90 -15.86 -7.65
CA PRO A 273 6.32 -17.20 -7.79
C PRO A 273 4.81 -17.19 -8.09
N LEU A 274 4.04 -16.40 -7.33
CA LEU A 274 2.60 -16.28 -7.55
C LEU A 274 2.29 -15.59 -8.89
N LEU A 275 3.07 -14.59 -9.28
CA LEU A 275 2.93 -13.93 -10.58
C LEU A 275 3.08 -14.93 -11.72
N HIS A 276 4.15 -15.73 -11.72
CA HIS A 276 4.39 -16.74 -12.75
C HIS A 276 3.30 -17.82 -12.77
N MET A 277 2.83 -18.25 -11.60
CA MET A 277 1.71 -19.20 -11.51
C MET A 277 0.43 -18.63 -12.13
N LEU A 278 0.05 -17.40 -11.78
CA LEU A 278 -1.13 -16.72 -12.32
C LEU A 278 -1.02 -16.44 -13.82
N GLU A 279 0.17 -16.08 -14.31
CA GLU A 279 0.43 -15.93 -15.74
C GLU A 279 0.29 -17.26 -16.49
N SER A 280 0.75 -18.35 -15.90
CA SER A 280 0.65 -19.68 -16.49
C SER A 280 -0.82 -20.11 -16.59
N GLN A 281 -1.61 -19.91 -15.53
CA GLN A 281 -3.06 -20.12 -15.56
C GLN A 281 -3.75 -19.26 -16.61
N ARG A 282 -3.40 -17.97 -16.71
CA ARG A 282 -3.95 -17.08 -17.74
C ARG A 282 -3.64 -17.57 -19.15
N ARG A 283 -2.45 -18.12 -19.42
CA ARG A 283 -2.12 -18.67 -20.75
C ARG A 283 -2.98 -19.88 -21.09
N VAL A 284 -3.20 -20.77 -20.13
CA VAL A 284 -4.08 -21.94 -20.31
C VAL A 284 -5.54 -21.52 -20.53
N LEU A 285 -6.00 -20.49 -19.80
CA LEU A 285 -7.39 -20.02 -19.86
C LEU A 285 -7.67 -19.05 -21.01
N LYS A 286 -6.68 -18.31 -21.53
CA LYS A 286 -6.86 -17.35 -22.64
C LYS A 286 -7.38 -17.99 -23.92
N GLY A 287 -7.18 -19.30 -24.12
CA GLY A 287 -7.80 -20.06 -25.20
C GLY A 287 -9.29 -20.38 -24.99
N ARG A 288 -9.82 -20.11 -23.80
CA ARG A 288 -11.18 -20.50 -23.37
C ARG A 288 -12.04 -19.36 -22.85
N VAL A 289 -11.43 -18.30 -22.32
CA VAL A 289 -12.12 -17.17 -21.69
C VAL A 289 -11.48 -15.86 -22.14
N ASN A 290 -12.31 -14.94 -22.62
CA ASN A 290 -11.82 -13.63 -23.03
C ASN A 290 -11.37 -12.81 -21.80
N MET A 291 -10.07 -12.52 -21.72
CA MET A 291 -9.41 -11.83 -20.59
C MET A 291 -8.93 -10.41 -20.96
N ASP A 292 -9.52 -9.79 -21.98
CA ASP A 292 -9.08 -8.51 -22.57
C ASP A 292 -9.11 -7.30 -21.60
N GLY A 293 -9.63 -7.45 -20.37
CA GLY A 293 -9.59 -6.42 -19.33
C GLY A 293 -8.40 -6.48 -18.37
N LEU A 294 -7.50 -7.48 -18.49
CA LEU A 294 -6.39 -7.72 -17.56
C LEU A 294 -5.02 -7.39 -18.15
N SER A 295 -4.95 -6.60 -19.23
CA SER A 295 -3.70 -6.02 -19.69
C SER A 295 -3.18 -5.08 -18.61
N GLY A 296 -2.38 -5.65 -17.69
CA GLY A 296 -1.59 -4.87 -16.75
C GLY A 296 -0.85 -3.85 -17.58
N GLY A 297 -1.19 -2.56 -17.36
CA GLY A 297 -0.40 -1.48 -17.89
C GLY A 297 1.06 -1.77 -17.59
N LYS A 298 1.97 -1.30 -18.44
CA LYS A 298 3.41 -1.33 -18.17
C LYS A 298 3.73 -0.36 -17.03
N ASP A 299 3.06 -0.53 -15.90
CA ASP A 299 3.29 0.28 -14.72
C ASP A 299 4.70 0.00 -14.27
N PRO A 300 5.51 1.05 -14.15
CA PRO A 300 6.93 0.91 -13.91
C PRO A 300 7.18 0.18 -12.59
N ILE A 301 8.40 -0.34 -12.45
CA ILE A 301 8.92 -1.06 -11.28
C ILE A 301 8.74 -0.25 -9.97
N TYR A 302 8.49 1.05 -10.07
CA TYR A 302 8.45 2.04 -8.99
C TYR A 302 7.05 2.31 -8.42
N LEU A 303 6.30 1.25 -8.12
CA LEU A 303 4.88 1.41 -7.78
C LEU A 303 4.64 2.06 -6.40
N PHE A 304 5.58 1.91 -5.46
CA PHE A 304 5.50 2.48 -4.11
C PHE A 304 6.53 3.56 -3.81
N GLN A 305 7.23 4.06 -4.85
CA GLN A 305 8.28 5.05 -4.71
C GLN A 305 7.79 6.32 -4.00
N GLY A 306 8.57 6.80 -3.04
CA GLY A 306 8.24 7.94 -2.18
C GLY A 306 7.18 7.69 -1.09
N LEU A 307 6.46 6.56 -1.09
CA LEU A 307 5.48 6.25 -0.04
C LEU A 307 6.12 5.63 1.22
N PHE A 308 7.33 5.11 1.15
CA PHE A 308 7.98 4.47 2.30
C PHE A 308 9.21 5.24 2.75
N TRP A 309 9.31 5.49 4.05
CA TRP A 309 10.45 6.16 4.67
C TRP A 309 11.58 5.15 4.85
N ASN A 310 12.63 5.28 4.05
CA ASN A 310 13.86 4.47 4.13
C ASN A 310 14.92 5.16 4.99
#